data_AF-A0A0B8PAX8-F1
#
_entry.id   AF-A0A0B8PAX8-F1
#
_cell.length_a   1.000
_cell.length_b   1.000
_cell.length_c   1.000
_cell.angle_alpha   90.00
_cell.angle_beta   90.00
_cell.angle_gamma   90.00
#
_symmetry.space_group_name_H-M   'P 1'
#
loop_
_entity.id
_entity.type
_entity.pdbx_description
1 polymer ?
#
loop_
_entity_poly.entity_id
_entity_poly.type
_entity_poly.pdbx_seq_one_letter_code
_entity_poly.pdbx_strand_id
1 'polypeptide(L)'
;MMTRTSRLHGLLSTDHPFEYLGGLASAVRNASGKDPSLYVNDLRQSEGRTVTAGKFISEELNSRYLNPTWIKAMQGEGYAGALNMLDITNNLFGWQVTAPETVSDHQWESLSEVYIDDKHNLDINEWFEKHQPAAQMQIIERMLEAVRKGHWEADEERMKSLIERHQELEAMVEYHQTHAVTQEFIDQAAIGFGLSGDAGQASSSPMISGQVMKEIPAFEPPSLQDKQMFMLIAFVLLTISFGALKQHLIYRKV
;
A
#
# COMPACT_ATOMS: atom_id res chain seq x y z
N MET A 1 -8.91 18.97 13.14
CA MET A 1 -8.60 19.75 11.91
C MET A 1 -7.13 19.58 11.60
N MET A 2 -6.75 19.55 10.33
CA MET A 2 -5.35 19.42 9.89
C MET A 2 -5.04 20.41 8.77
N THR A 3 -3.81 20.92 8.71
CA THR A 3 -3.40 21.91 7.69
C THR A 3 -2.63 21.23 6.55
N ARG A 4 -2.82 21.72 5.33
CA ARG A 4 -2.06 21.33 4.13
C ARG A 4 -1.53 22.56 3.40
N THR A 5 -0.22 22.60 3.20
CA THR A 5 0.49 23.68 2.48
C THR A 5 1.20 23.17 1.22
N SER A 6 1.45 21.87 1.13
CA SER A 6 2.15 21.25 0.00
C SER A 6 1.20 20.89 -1.13
N ARG A 7 1.58 21.18 -2.37
CA ARG A 7 0.92 20.62 -3.57
C ARG A 7 1.37 19.19 -3.87
N LEU A 8 2.49 18.74 -3.30
CA LEU A 8 3.02 17.39 -3.51
C LEU A 8 2.33 16.36 -2.61
N HIS A 9 2.12 16.69 -1.33
CA HIS A 9 1.53 15.76 -0.36
C HIS A 9 0.12 16.20 0.07
N GLY A 10 -0.84 15.30 -0.03
CA GLY A 10 -2.23 15.50 0.36
C GLY A 10 -2.63 14.66 1.58
N LEU A 11 -3.86 14.14 1.60
CA LEU A 11 -4.36 13.23 2.62
C LEU A 11 -4.15 11.76 2.26
N LEU A 12 -3.96 11.44 0.97
CA LEU A 12 -3.75 10.06 0.50
C LEU A 12 -2.32 9.76 0.07
N SER A 13 -1.45 10.77 -0.02
CA SER A 13 -0.07 10.59 -0.48
C SER A 13 0.83 9.79 0.47
N THR A 14 0.43 9.70 1.75
CA THR A 14 1.10 8.90 2.79
C THR A 14 0.02 8.41 3.75
N ASP A 15 0.42 7.54 4.67
CA ASP A 15 -0.39 6.97 5.75
C ASP A 15 -0.66 7.94 6.92
N HIS A 16 0.34 8.75 7.29
CA HIS A 16 0.25 9.69 8.41
C HIS A 16 -1.07 10.47 8.53
N PRO A 17 -1.70 11.01 7.47
CA PRO A 17 -2.94 11.76 7.59
C PRO A 17 -4.07 10.97 8.24
N PHE A 18 -4.28 9.72 7.85
CA PHE A 18 -5.31 8.87 8.48
C PHE A 18 -4.84 8.36 9.83
N GLU A 19 -3.55 8.08 10.03
CA GLU A 19 -3.04 7.66 11.34
C GLU A 19 -3.26 8.72 12.41
N TYR A 20 -2.97 9.99 12.11
CA TYR A 20 -3.11 11.08 13.06
C TYR A 20 -4.54 11.62 13.12
N LEU A 21 -5.08 12.14 12.00
CA LEU A 21 -6.39 12.79 12.02
C LEU A 21 -7.52 11.76 12.06
N GLY A 22 -7.40 10.68 11.28
CA GLY A 22 -8.33 9.56 11.31
C GLY A 22 -8.25 8.80 12.65
N GLY A 23 -7.05 8.50 13.16
CA GLY A 23 -6.88 7.84 14.45
C GLY A 23 -7.47 8.65 15.61
N LEU A 24 -7.33 9.99 15.58
CA LEU A 24 -8.03 10.87 16.51
C LEU A 24 -9.55 10.78 16.34
N ALA A 25 -10.06 10.69 15.10
CA ALA A 25 -11.49 10.51 14.84
C ALA A 25 -12.01 9.20 15.43
N SER A 26 -11.30 8.09 15.22
CA SER A 26 -11.60 6.79 15.85
C SER A 26 -11.64 6.87 17.36
N ALA A 27 -10.66 7.54 17.98
CA ALA A 27 -10.60 7.70 19.44
C ALA A 27 -11.80 8.50 19.97
N VAL A 28 -12.17 9.59 19.28
CA VAL A 28 -13.36 10.38 19.63
C VAL A 28 -14.64 9.59 19.44
N ARG A 29 -14.78 8.83 18.34
CA ARG A 29 -15.93 7.93 18.10
C ARG A 29 -16.06 6.90 19.21
N ASN A 30 -14.96 6.27 19.60
CA ASN A 30 -14.94 5.28 20.68
C ASN A 30 -15.32 5.91 22.04
N ALA A 31 -14.85 7.12 22.33
CA ALA A 31 -15.12 7.79 23.60
C ALA A 31 -16.53 8.41 23.70
N SER A 32 -17.08 8.90 22.58
CA SER A 32 -18.33 9.69 22.56
C SER A 32 -19.52 8.98 21.90
N GLY A 33 -19.27 7.88 21.18
CA GLY A 33 -20.25 7.19 20.35
C GLY A 33 -20.64 7.94 19.06
N LYS A 34 -19.97 9.06 18.73
CA LYS A 34 -20.30 9.90 17.57
C LYS A 34 -19.04 10.25 16.78
N ASP A 35 -19.18 10.29 15.46
CA ASP A 35 -18.12 10.74 14.57
C ASP A 35 -17.89 12.26 14.68
N PRO A 36 -16.64 12.72 14.84
CA PRO A 36 -16.34 14.14 14.80
C PRO A 36 -16.31 14.65 13.36
N SER A 37 -16.73 15.90 13.16
CA SER A 37 -16.53 16.58 11.88
C SER A 37 -15.04 16.85 11.63
N LEU A 38 -14.52 16.32 10.53
CA LEU A 38 -13.11 16.49 10.14
C LEU A 38 -12.95 17.55 9.05
N TYR A 39 -12.01 18.46 9.26
CA TYR A 39 -11.72 19.56 8.35
C TYR A 39 -10.24 19.65 8.02
N VAL A 40 -9.97 20.10 6.80
CA VAL A 40 -8.66 20.43 6.26
C VAL A 40 -8.58 21.93 5.98
N ASN A 41 -7.56 22.59 6.51
CA ASN A 41 -7.16 23.92 6.07
C ASN A 41 -6.21 23.79 4.88
N ASP A 42 -6.75 23.97 3.69
CA ASP A 42 -6.02 23.92 2.42
C ASP A 42 -5.42 25.31 2.12
N LEU A 43 -4.13 25.46 2.40
CA LEU A 43 -3.34 26.66 2.20
C LEU A 43 -2.42 26.53 0.98
N ARG A 44 -2.74 25.62 0.04
CA ARG A 44 -1.93 25.38 -1.16
C ARG A 44 -2.07 26.50 -2.20
N GLN A 45 -3.12 27.31 -2.11
CA GLN A 45 -3.39 28.46 -2.99
C GLN A 45 -3.16 29.78 -2.24
N SER A 46 -3.08 30.89 -2.97
CA SER A 46 -2.92 32.23 -2.39
C SER A 46 -4.05 32.58 -1.42
N GLU A 47 -5.27 32.16 -1.74
CA GLU A 47 -6.40 32.20 -0.83
C GLU A 47 -6.61 30.81 -0.22
N GLY A 48 -6.37 30.71 1.09
CA GLY A 48 -6.60 29.48 1.84
C GLY A 48 -8.09 29.20 1.99
N ARG A 49 -8.47 27.92 2.02
CA ARG A 49 -9.85 27.50 2.26
C ARG A 49 -9.93 26.39 3.31
N THR A 50 -11.07 26.31 3.98
CA THR A 50 -11.41 25.19 4.87
C THR A 50 -12.42 24.30 4.19
N VAL A 51 -12.10 23.01 4.09
CA VAL A 51 -12.97 21.99 3.48
C VAL A 51 -13.10 20.79 4.40
N THR A 52 -14.14 19.98 4.23
CA THR A 52 -14.24 18.71 4.95
C THR A 52 -13.16 17.74 4.47
N ALA A 53 -12.73 16.82 5.33
CA ALA A 53 -11.73 15.82 4.97
C ALA A 53 -12.21 14.95 3.80
N GLY A 54 -13.47 14.48 3.83
CA GLY A 54 -14.05 13.71 2.73
C GLY A 54 -14.02 14.46 1.39
N LYS A 55 -14.42 15.74 1.38
CA LYS A 55 -14.34 16.56 0.15
C LYS A 55 -12.90 16.69 -0.36
N PHE A 56 -11.93 16.91 0.53
CA PHE A 56 -10.53 17.00 0.14
C PHE A 56 -10.02 15.68 -0.46
N ILE A 57 -10.35 14.53 0.15
CA ILE A 57 -9.99 13.19 -0.35
C ILE A 57 -10.61 12.98 -1.73
N SER A 58 -11.88 13.32 -1.94
CA SER A 58 -12.53 13.21 -3.25
C SER A 58 -11.85 14.09 -4.31
N GLU A 59 -11.52 15.34 -3.97
CA GLU A 59 -10.79 16.24 -4.89
C GLU A 59 -9.39 15.70 -5.21
N GLU A 60 -8.68 15.15 -4.22
CA GLU A 60 -7.35 14.58 -4.40
C GLU A 60 -7.36 13.31 -5.27
N LEU A 61 -8.28 12.38 -5.03
CA LEU A 61 -8.47 11.20 -5.88
C LEU A 61 -8.69 11.59 -7.34
N ASN A 62 -9.67 12.46 -7.60
CA ASN A 62 -10.03 12.85 -8.97
C ASN A 62 -8.93 13.63 -9.68
N SER A 63 -8.29 14.57 -8.98
CA SER A 63 -7.27 15.42 -9.60
C SER A 63 -5.95 14.70 -9.87
N ARG A 64 -5.67 13.62 -9.14
CA ARG A 64 -4.38 12.91 -9.19
C ARG A 64 -4.53 11.42 -9.46
N TYR A 65 -5.04 10.65 -8.50
CA TYR A 65 -4.86 9.20 -8.53
C TYR A 65 -5.71 8.50 -9.59
N LEU A 66 -6.87 9.07 -9.89
CA LEU A 66 -7.76 8.64 -10.97
C LEU A 66 -7.46 9.33 -12.31
N ASN A 67 -6.47 10.22 -12.35
CA ASN A 67 -6.15 11.03 -13.53
C ASN A 67 -5.22 10.26 -14.47
N PRO A 68 -5.59 10.09 -15.77
CA PRO A 68 -4.77 9.34 -16.72
C PRO A 68 -3.36 9.92 -16.91
N THR A 69 -3.17 11.22 -16.69
CA THR A 69 -1.85 11.86 -16.77
C THR A 69 -0.92 11.36 -15.66
N TRP A 70 -1.45 11.24 -14.44
CA TRP A 70 -0.67 10.73 -13.31
C TRP A 70 -0.42 9.23 -13.47
N ILE A 71 -1.43 8.48 -13.90
CA ILE A 71 -1.32 7.03 -14.15
C ILE A 71 -0.22 6.75 -15.18
N LYS A 72 -0.21 7.46 -16.32
CA LYS A 72 0.87 7.35 -17.31
C LYS A 72 2.25 7.69 -16.75
N ALA A 73 2.34 8.70 -15.89
CA ALA A 73 3.60 9.04 -15.24
C ALA A 73 4.08 7.91 -14.32
N MET A 74 3.18 7.31 -13.54
CA MET A 74 3.51 6.13 -12.71
C MET A 74 3.86 4.91 -13.57
N GLN A 75 3.19 4.70 -14.70
CA GLN A 75 3.54 3.63 -15.64
C GLN A 75 4.99 3.76 -16.13
N GLY A 76 5.49 4.99 -16.31
CA GLY A 76 6.89 5.26 -16.66
C GLY A 76 7.91 4.87 -15.58
N GLU A 77 7.48 4.71 -14.32
CA GLU A 77 8.33 4.34 -13.17
C GLU A 77 8.30 2.82 -12.87
N GLY A 78 7.55 2.03 -13.65
CA GLY A 78 7.48 0.57 -13.53
C GLY A 78 7.11 0.11 -12.11
N TYR A 79 7.94 -0.74 -11.51
CA TYR A 79 7.73 -1.30 -10.17
C TYR A 79 7.41 -0.23 -9.11
N ALA A 80 8.15 0.88 -9.09
CA ALA A 80 7.92 1.94 -8.11
C ALA A 80 6.57 2.65 -8.33
N GLY A 81 6.15 2.80 -9.58
CA GLY A 81 4.83 3.32 -9.93
C GLY A 81 3.71 2.40 -9.44
N ALA A 82 3.89 1.08 -9.57
CA ALA A 82 2.89 0.10 -9.14
C ALA A 82 2.70 0.11 -7.62
N LEU A 83 3.80 0.21 -6.87
CA LEU A 83 3.74 0.38 -5.41
C LEU A 83 3.05 1.69 -5.01
N ASN A 84 3.30 2.79 -5.73
CA ASN A 84 2.60 4.04 -5.45
C ASN A 84 1.08 3.90 -5.65
N MET A 85 0.60 3.25 -6.72
CA MET A 85 -0.84 3.01 -6.92
C MET A 85 -1.44 2.14 -5.80
N LEU A 86 -0.72 1.11 -5.35
CA LEU A 86 -1.10 0.29 -4.22
C LEU A 86 -1.20 1.10 -2.92
N ASP A 87 -0.20 1.94 -2.62
CA ASP A 87 -0.17 2.76 -1.41
C ASP A 87 -1.38 3.70 -1.32
N ILE A 88 -1.86 4.25 -2.45
CA ILE A 88 -3.06 5.08 -2.45
C ILE A 88 -4.31 4.30 -2.06
N THR A 89 -4.44 3.07 -2.57
CA THR A 89 -5.56 2.18 -2.22
C THR A 89 -5.50 1.82 -0.74
N ASN A 90 -4.32 1.52 -0.21
CA ASN A 90 -4.09 1.26 1.21
C ASN A 90 -4.43 2.49 2.08
N ASN A 91 -4.04 3.69 1.65
CA ASN A 91 -4.31 4.92 2.38
C ASN A 91 -5.79 5.29 2.35
N LEU A 92 -6.50 5.04 1.24
CA LEU A 92 -7.95 5.22 1.18
C LEU A 92 -8.64 4.29 2.17
N PHE A 93 -8.23 3.02 2.24
CA PHE A 93 -8.75 2.09 3.25
C PHE A 93 -8.43 2.53 4.68
N GLY A 94 -7.23 3.07 4.93
CA GLY A 94 -6.87 3.64 6.22
C GLY A 94 -7.86 4.74 6.66
N TRP A 95 -8.22 5.64 5.73
CA TRP A 95 -9.27 6.64 5.94
C TRP A 95 -10.65 6.01 6.16
N GLN A 96 -11.03 5.00 5.37
CA GLN A 96 -12.31 4.30 5.51
C GLN A 96 -12.49 3.69 6.90
N VAL A 97 -11.45 3.03 7.43
CA VAL A 97 -11.51 2.38 8.75
C VAL A 97 -11.52 3.41 9.87
N THR A 98 -10.68 4.44 9.75
CA THR A 98 -10.48 5.40 10.85
C THR A 98 -11.53 6.50 10.88
N ALA A 99 -12.04 6.92 9.72
CA ALA A 99 -13.07 7.94 9.58
C ALA A 99 -14.01 7.60 8.39
N PRO A 100 -14.96 6.65 8.57
CA PRO A 100 -15.82 6.13 7.49
C PRO A 100 -16.55 7.21 6.70
N GLU A 101 -17.03 8.26 7.37
CA GLU A 101 -17.72 9.42 6.75
C GLU A 101 -16.86 10.19 5.72
N THR A 102 -15.58 9.89 5.60
CA THR A 102 -14.66 10.54 4.65
C THR A 102 -14.51 9.79 3.34
N VAL A 103 -14.98 8.54 3.26
CA VAL A 103 -14.88 7.69 2.08
C VAL A 103 -16.26 7.14 1.71
N SER A 104 -16.67 7.31 0.46
CA SER A 104 -17.95 6.84 -0.08
C SER A 104 -17.77 5.68 -1.07
N ASP A 105 -18.84 4.93 -1.30
CA ASP A 105 -18.88 3.84 -2.30
C ASP A 105 -18.39 4.28 -3.67
N HIS A 106 -18.78 5.48 -4.11
CA HIS A 106 -18.35 6.03 -5.40
C HIS A 106 -16.83 6.15 -5.54
N GLN A 107 -16.10 6.38 -4.44
CA GLN A 107 -14.64 6.48 -4.49
C GLN A 107 -13.98 5.11 -4.69
N TRP A 108 -14.55 4.05 -4.10
CA TRP A 108 -14.15 2.66 -4.36
C TRP A 108 -14.49 2.24 -5.78
N GLU A 109 -15.70 2.54 -6.22
CA GLU A 109 -16.15 2.26 -7.59
C GLU A 109 -15.22 2.92 -8.62
N SER A 110 -14.91 4.21 -8.43
CA SER A 110 -14.01 4.95 -9.33
C SER A 110 -12.60 4.36 -9.37
N LEU A 111 -12.07 3.85 -8.24
CA LEU A 111 -10.79 3.15 -8.23
C LEU A 111 -10.86 1.85 -9.02
N SER A 112 -11.93 1.08 -8.88
CA SER A 112 -12.13 -0.18 -9.61
C SER A 112 -12.23 0.07 -11.11
N GLU A 113 -13.07 1.02 -11.54
CA GLU A 113 -13.19 1.39 -12.95
C GLU A 113 -11.82 1.77 -13.56
N VAL A 114 -10.99 2.49 -12.82
CA VAL A 114 -9.71 3.00 -13.33
C VAL A 114 -8.59 1.96 -13.30
N TYR A 115 -8.47 1.18 -12.23
CA TYR A 115 -7.33 0.26 -12.03
C TYR A 115 -7.61 -1.19 -12.41
N ILE A 116 -8.88 -1.56 -12.60
CA ILE A 116 -9.31 -2.92 -12.95
C ILE A 116 -9.92 -2.94 -14.35
N ASP A 117 -10.90 -2.07 -14.60
CA ASP A 117 -11.61 -2.03 -15.90
C ASP A 117 -10.86 -1.22 -16.97
N ASP A 118 -9.70 -0.65 -16.63
CA ASP A 118 -8.91 0.23 -17.49
C ASP A 118 -9.75 1.33 -18.19
N LYS A 119 -10.58 2.06 -17.42
CA LYS A 119 -11.47 3.12 -17.92
C LYS A 119 -10.81 4.11 -18.89
N HIS A 120 -9.50 4.32 -18.77
CA HIS A 120 -8.73 5.26 -19.58
C HIS A 120 -8.05 4.64 -20.80
N ASN A 121 -8.16 3.32 -21.01
CA ASN A 121 -7.51 2.55 -22.07
C ASN A 121 -5.98 2.80 -22.08
N LEU A 122 -5.34 2.50 -20.95
CA LEU A 122 -3.91 2.70 -20.71
C LEU A 122 -3.12 1.40 -20.69
N ASP A 123 -3.76 0.28 -21.04
CA ASP A 123 -3.20 -1.08 -20.95
C ASP A 123 -2.70 -1.34 -19.52
N ILE A 124 -3.47 -0.89 -18.51
CA ILE A 124 -3.01 -0.88 -17.11
C ILE A 124 -2.86 -2.31 -16.58
N ASN A 125 -3.71 -3.22 -17.03
CA ASN A 125 -3.68 -4.63 -16.65
C ASN A 125 -2.39 -5.30 -17.15
N GLU A 126 -2.10 -5.20 -18.44
CA GLU A 126 -0.88 -5.71 -19.07
C GLU A 126 0.37 -5.05 -18.47
N TRP A 127 0.28 -3.76 -18.13
CA TRP A 127 1.36 -3.07 -17.47
C TRP A 127 1.62 -3.61 -16.06
N PHE A 128 0.60 -3.86 -15.24
CA PHE A 128 0.76 -4.47 -13.92
C PHE A 128 1.34 -5.87 -14.02
N GLU A 129 0.81 -6.72 -14.91
CA GLU A 129 1.30 -8.08 -15.14
C GLU A 129 2.81 -8.12 -15.43
N LYS A 130 3.29 -7.14 -16.23
CA LYS A 130 4.69 -7.04 -16.59
C LYS A 130 5.59 -6.52 -15.47
N HIS A 131 5.12 -5.56 -14.68
CA HIS A 131 6.00 -4.81 -13.76
C HIS A 131 5.84 -5.22 -12.30
N GLN A 132 4.61 -5.48 -11.85
CA GLN A 132 4.31 -5.91 -10.49
C GLN A 132 2.87 -6.45 -10.38
N PRO A 133 2.60 -7.71 -10.78
CA PRO A 133 1.25 -8.30 -10.70
C PRO A 133 0.72 -8.36 -9.26
N ALA A 134 1.63 -8.61 -8.30
CA ALA A 134 1.29 -8.65 -6.88
C ALA A 134 0.74 -7.32 -6.33
N ALA A 135 1.06 -6.17 -6.96
CA ALA A 135 0.50 -4.89 -6.53
C ALA A 135 -0.96 -4.74 -6.95
N GLN A 136 -1.31 -5.13 -8.18
CA GLN A 136 -2.70 -5.12 -8.63
C GLN A 136 -3.54 -6.11 -7.83
N MET A 137 -2.98 -7.28 -7.54
CA MET A 137 -3.66 -8.29 -6.72
C MET A 137 -3.97 -7.77 -5.32
N GLN A 138 -3.03 -7.05 -4.69
CA GLN A 138 -3.26 -6.39 -3.40
C GLN A 138 -4.26 -5.23 -3.45
N ILE A 139 -4.31 -4.47 -4.55
CA ILE A 139 -5.35 -3.45 -4.77
C ILE A 139 -6.73 -4.12 -4.75
N ILE A 140 -6.88 -5.24 -5.46
CA ILE A 140 -8.12 -6.01 -5.52
C ILE A 140 -8.47 -6.60 -4.15
N GLU A 141 -7.52 -7.20 -3.45
CA GLU A 141 -7.74 -7.73 -2.10
C GLU A 141 -8.20 -6.64 -1.13
N ARG A 142 -7.67 -5.41 -1.28
CA ARG A 142 -8.07 -4.27 -0.46
C ARG A 142 -9.50 -3.82 -0.77
N MET A 143 -9.86 -3.79 -2.05
CA MET A 143 -11.22 -3.53 -2.52
C MET A 143 -12.21 -4.58 -2.00
N LEU A 144 -11.87 -5.87 -2.11
CA LEU A 144 -12.68 -6.98 -1.60
C LEU A 144 -12.78 -6.96 -0.07
N GLU A 145 -11.73 -6.54 0.63
CA GLU A 145 -11.79 -6.32 2.07
C GLU A 145 -12.73 -5.16 2.46
N ALA A 146 -12.78 -4.08 1.67
CA ALA A 146 -13.74 -3.01 1.87
C ALA A 146 -15.18 -3.54 1.75
N VAL A 147 -15.48 -4.38 0.74
CA VAL A 147 -16.80 -4.99 0.61
C VAL A 147 -17.10 -5.94 1.77
N ARG A 148 -16.18 -6.83 2.11
CA ARG A 148 -16.31 -7.79 3.22
C ARG A 148 -16.61 -7.11 4.56
N LYS A 149 -16.09 -5.90 4.76
CA LYS A 149 -16.30 -5.10 5.98
C LYS A 149 -17.55 -4.20 5.92
N GLY A 150 -18.31 -4.24 4.83
CA GLY A 150 -19.47 -3.36 4.63
C GLY A 150 -19.10 -1.89 4.46
N HIS A 151 -17.87 -1.61 4.02
CA HIS A 151 -17.40 -0.26 3.73
C HIS A 151 -17.70 0.17 2.30
N TRP A 152 -17.93 -0.80 1.42
CA TRP A 152 -18.28 -0.57 0.04
C TRP A 152 -19.39 -1.53 -0.40
N GLU A 153 -20.51 -1.00 -0.87
CA GLU A 153 -21.57 -1.77 -1.51
C GLU A 153 -21.29 -1.93 -3.02
N ALA A 154 -20.47 -2.93 -3.36
CA ALA A 154 -20.24 -3.33 -4.75
C ALA A 154 -21.39 -4.20 -5.27
N ASP A 155 -21.83 -3.98 -6.50
CA ASP A 155 -22.82 -4.85 -7.14
C ASP A 155 -22.21 -6.21 -7.56
N GLU A 156 -23.07 -7.14 -7.99
CA GLU A 156 -22.66 -8.49 -8.36
C GLU A 156 -21.68 -8.51 -9.55
N GLU A 157 -21.84 -7.61 -10.52
CA GLU A 157 -20.97 -7.53 -11.70
C GLU A 157 -19.58 -7.04 -11.29
N ARG A 158 -19.51 -6.00 -10.46
CA ARG A 158 -18.29 -5.46 -9.89
C ARG A 158 -17.56 -6.51 -9.04
N MET A 159 -18.28 -7.21 -8.18
CA MET A 159 -17.71 -8.27 -7.34
C MET A 159 -17.12 -9.39 -8.20
N LYS A 160 -17.86 -9.84 -9.21
CA LYS A 160 -17.42 -10.87 -10.14
C LYS A 160 -16.16 -10.45 -10.89
N SER A 161 -16.12 -9.22 -11.43
CA SER A 161 -14.94 -8.66 -12.12
C SER A 161 -13.69 -8.66 -11.24
N LEU A 162 -13.81 -8.23 -9.98
CA LEU A 162 -12.69 -8.23 -9.03
C LEU A 162 -12.17 -9.65 -8.77
N ILE A 163 -13.04 -10.63 -8.58
CA ILE A 163 -12.65 -12.02 -8.29
C ILE A 163 -12.01 -12.66 -9.52
N GLU A 164 -12.58 -12.46 -10.72
CA GLU A 164 -12.00 -12.98 -11.97
C GLU A 164 -10.57 -12.44 -12.15
N ARG A 165 -10.40 -11.12 -11.99
CA ARG A 165 -9.07 -10.50 -12.13
C ARG A 165 -8.09 -10.96 -11.04
N HIS A 166 -8.56 -11.17 -9.81
CA HIS A 166 -7.73 -11.71 -8.73
C HIS A 166 -7.17 -13.09 -9.09
N GLN A 167 -8.02 -14.00 -9.55
CA GLN A 167 -7.61 -15.37 -9.96
C GLN A 167 -6.65 -15.38 -11.15
N GLU A 168 -6.82 -14.47 -12.12
CA GLU A 168 -5.86 -14.31 -13.23
C GLU A 168 -4.46 -13.93 -12.73
N LEU A 169 -4.39 -13.04 -11.74
CA LEU A 169 -3.13 -12.58 -11.16
C LEU A 169 -2.48 -13.62 -10.25
N GLU A 170 -3.25 -14.45 -9.55
CA GLU A 170 -2.70 -15.53 -8.70
C GLU A 170 -1.76 -16.45 -9.48
N ALA A 171 -2.08 -16.77 -10.74
CA ALA A 171 -1.22 -17.59 -11.60
C ALA A 171 0.13 -16.94 -11.95
N MET A 172 0.24 -15.62 -11.78
CA MET A 172 1.43 -14.82 -12.11
C MET A 172 2.28 -14.45 -10.88
N VAL A 173 1.76 -14.65 -9.67
CA VAL A 173 2.40 -14.23 -8.43
C VAL A 173 2.95 -15.44 -7.69
N GLU A 174 4.29 -15.62 -7.74
CA GLU A 174 4.97 -16.79 -7.13
C GLU A 174 4.84 -16.82 -5.61
N TYR A 175 4.89 -15.65 -4.95
CA TYR A 175 4.83 -15.57 -3.50
C TYR A 175 4.01 -14.35 -3.06
N HIS A 176 2.80 -14.63 -2.56
CA HIS A 176 1.95 -13.65 -1.91
C HIS A 176 1.09 -14.35 -0.86
N GLN A 177 0.80 -13.63 0.23
CA GLN A 177 -0.05 -14.14 1.30
C GLN A 177 -1.16 -13.15 1.58
N THR A 178 -2.33 -13.45 1.03
CA THR A 178 -3.58 -12.78 1.39
C THR A 178 -3.89 -13.05 2.86
N HIS A 179 -4.46 -12.06 3.55
CA HIS A 179 -4.94 -12.28 4.91
C HIS A 179 -6.03 -13.37 4.92
N ALA A 180 -5.91 -14.36 5.81
CA ALA A 180 -6.74 -15.57 5.80
C ALA A 180 -8.26 -15.31 5.74
N VAL A 181 -8.75 -14.31 6.49
CA VAL A 181 -10.19 -13.96 6.50
C VAL A 181 -10.64 -13.32 5.18
N THR A 182 -9.74 -12.60 4.50
CA THR A 182 -10.04 -12.03 3.18
C THR A 182 -9.97 -13.12 2.12
N GLN A 183 -9.00 -14.03 2.21
CA GLN A 183 -8.92 -15.18 1.30
C GLN A 183 -10.20 -16.05 1.38
N GLU A 184 -10.65 -16.40 2.60
CA GLU A 184 -11.87 -17.18 2.79
C GLU A 184 -13.10 -16.49 2.15
N PHE A 185 -13.18 -15.16 2.27
CA PHE A 185 -14.24 -14.40 1.62
C PHE A 185 -14.16 -14.46 0.08
N ILE A 186 -12.96 -14.34 -0.48
CA ILE A 186 -12.72 -14.45 -1.93
C ILE A 186 -13.12 -15.84 -2.42
N ASP A 187 -12.69 -16.90 -1.74
CA ASP A 187 -12.99 -18.29 -2.11
C ASP A 187 -14.51 -18.56 -2.08
N GLN A 188 -15.21 -18.09 -1.04
CA GLN A 188 -16.66 -18.23 -0.93
C GLN A 188 -17.40 -17.47 -2.03
N ALA A 189 -16.97 -16.24 -2.33
CA ALA A 189 -17.56 -15.44 -3.39
C ALA A 189 -17.31 -16.07 -4.76
N ALA A 190 -16.12 -16.61 -5.03
CA ALA A 190 -15.79 -17.32 -6.26
C ALA A 190 -16.69 -18.54 -6.48
N ILE A 191 -17.00 -19.31 -5.43
CA ILE A 191 -17.99 -20.40 -5.48
C ILE A 191 -19.37 -19.86 -5.88
N GLY A 192 -19.80 -18.75 -5.29
CA GLY A 192 -21.08 -18.11 -5.59
C GLY A 192 -21.23 -17.72 -7.07
N PHE A 193 -20.14 -17.28 -7.71
CA PHE A 193 -20.12 -16.91 -9.13
C PHE A 193 -19.80 -18.08 -10.09
N GLY A 194 -19.56 -19.29 -9.57
CA GLY A 194 -19.17 -20.44 -10.38
C GLY A 194 -17.75 -20.33 -10.96
N LEU A 195 -16.91 -19.50 -10.36
CA LEU A 195 -15.50 -19.27 -10.75
C LEU A 195 -14.53 -20.24 -10.06
N SER A 196 -15.05 -21.23 -9.35
CA SER A 196 -14.24 -22.32 -8.80
C SER A 196 -13.80 -23.24 -9.95
N GLY A 197 -12.64 -22.96 -10.54
CA GLY A 197 -11.97 -23.91 -11.42
C GLY A 197 -11.75 -25.23 -10.67
N ASP A 198 -12.30 -26.33 -11.20
CA ASP A 198 -12.17 -27.73 -10.75
C ASP A 198 -11.66 -27.91 -9.31
N ALA A 199 -12.39 -27.37 -8.32
CA ALA A 199 -12.16 -27.62 -6.90
C ALA A 199 -12.52 -29.07 -6.50
N GLY A 200 -12.60 -29.98 -7.48
CA GLY A 200 -12.68 -31.42 -7.34
C GLY A 200 -11.33 -32.08 -7.02
N GLN A 201 -10.42 -31.39 -6.32
CA GLN A 201 -9.27 -32.04 -5.66
C GLN A 201 -8.58 -31.13 -4.62
N ALA A 202 -9.36 -30.49 -3.75
CA ALA A 202 -8.81 -29.88 -2.52
C ALA A 202 -9.77 -30.05 -1.33
N SER A 203 -10.30 -31.26 -1.16
CA SER A 203 -10.78 -31.72 0.14
C SER A 203 -9.90 -32.86 0.64
N SER A 204 -8.61 -32.57 0.75
CA SER A 204 -7.86 -33.06 1.89
C SER A 204 -7.63 -31.84 2.77
N SER A 205 -8.30 -31.77 3.92
CA SER A 205 -7.71 -31.02 5.04
C SER A 205 -6.23 -31.39 5.04
N PRO A 206 -5.28 -30.44 5.04
CA PRO A 206 -3.92 -30.82 5.34
C PRO A 206 -4.02 -31.50 6.70
N MET A 207 -3.75 -32.80 6.76
CA MET A 207 -3.31 -33.40 8.00
C MET A 207 -2.18 -32.49 8.44
N ILE A 208 -2.39 -31.76 9.53
CA ILE A 208 -1.32 -31.13 10.26
C ILE A 208 -0.52 -32.29 10.85
N SER A 209 0.25 -32.96 10.01
CA SER A 209 1.50 -33.55 10.43
C SER A 209 2.38 -32.34 10.61
N GLY A 210 2.41 -31.84 11.85
CA GLY A 210 3.28 -30.73 12.21
C GLY A 210 4.64 -31.02 11.61
N GLN A 211 5.12 -30.13 10.75
CA GLN A 211 6.53 -30.11 10.46
C GLN A 211 7.19 -29.91 11.82
N VAL A 212 7.76 -30.99 12.35
CA VAL A 212 8.69 -30.91 13.47
C VAL A 212 9.69 -29.84 13.04
N MET A 213 9.82 -28.78 13.82
CA MET A 213 10.79 -27.72 13.58
C MET A 213 12.10 -28.40 13.20
N LYS A 214 12.52 -28.28 11.94
CA LYS A 214 13.94 -28.39 11.65
C LYS A 214 14.51 -27.11 12.21
N GLU A 215 15.28 -27.26 13.27
CA GLU A 215 16.11 -26.22 13.84
C GLU A 215 16.80 -25.50 12.66
N ILE A 216 16.40 -24.25 12.41
CA ILE A 216 17.12 -23.39 11.50
C ILE A 216 18.47 -23.22 12.19
N PRO A 217 19.59 -23.64 11.58
CA PRO A 217 20.89 -23.43 12.20
C PRO A 217 20.98 -21.94 12.53
N ALA A 218 21.26 -21.64 13.80
CA ALA A 218 21.41 -20.27 14.25
C ALA A 218 22.31 -19.54 13.26
N PHE A 219 21.87 -18.37 12.80
CA PHE A 219 22.69 -17.54 11.93
C PHE A 219 24.00 -17.24 12.67
N GLU A 220 25.07 -17.96 12.30
CA GLU A 220 26.43 -17.60 12.69
C GLU A 220 26.84 -16.45 11.77
N PRO A 221 26.96 -15.21 12.28
CA PRO A 221 27.51 -14.13 11.47
C PRO A 221 28.90 -14.58 10.98
N PRO A 222 29.29 -14.24 9.74
CA PRO A 222 30.59 -14.62 9.23
C PRO A 222 31.67 -14.10 10.19
N SER A 223 32.33 -15.02 10.90
CA SER A 223 33.43 -14.66 11.79
C SER A 223 34.61 -14.26 10.92
N LEU A 224 34.92 -12.97 10.87
CA LEU A 224 36.16 -12.50 10.26
C LEU A 224 37.32 -13.18 10.98
N GLN A 225 38.20 -13.88 10.25
CA GLN A 225 39.42 -14.41 10.85
C GLN A 225 40.19 -13.26 11.50
N ASP A 226 40.82 -13.48 12.67
CA ASP A 226 41.50 -12.43 13.44
C ASP A 226 42.42 -11.55 12.58
N LYS A 227 43.10 -12.15 11.59
CA LYS A 227 43.95 -11.44 10.62
C LYS A 227 43.19 -10.44 9.75
N GLN A 228 41.97 -10.76 9.30
CA GLN A 228 41.12 -9.86 8.53
C GLN A 228 40.60 -8.72 9.40
N MET A 229 40.26 -9.01 10.67
CA MET A 229 39.87 -7.99 11.64
C MET A 229 41.03 -7.03 11.95
N PHE A 230 42.26 -7.54 12.14
CA PHE A 230 43.45 -6.71 12.31
C PHE A 230 43.76 -5.87 11.07
N MET A 231 43.60 -6.40 9.86
CA MET A 231 43.79 -5.62 8.63
C MET A 231 42.77 -4.48 8.50
N LEU A 232 41.49 -4.72 8.84
CA LEU A 232 40.46 -3.69 8.83
C LEU A 232 40.72 -2.60 9.87
N ILE A 233 41.10 -2.99 11.09
CA ILE A 233 41.45 -2.03 12.16
C ILE A 233 42.68 -1.20 11.74
N ALA A 234 43.71 -1.84 11.19
CA ALA A 234 44.89 -1.14 10.70
C ALA A 234 44.55 -0.15 9.58
N PHE A 235 43.67 -0.54 8.66
CA PHE A 235 43.22 0.34 7.56
C PHE A 235 42.45 1.56 8.09
N VAL A 236 41.53 1.37 9.04
CA VAL A 236 40.79 2.48 9.67
C VAL A 236 41.72 3.41 10.45
N LEU A 237 42.70 2.88 11.19
CA LEU A 237 43.68 3.70 11.89
C LEU A 237 44.57 4.49 10.93
N LEU A 238 44.89 3.92 9.76
CA LEU A 238 45.67 4.59 8.71
C LEU A 238 44.90 5.75 8.10
N THR A 239 43.60 5.59 7.81
CA THR A 239 42.78 6.67 7.26
C THR A 239 42.58 7.81 8.25
N ILE A 240 42.38 7.49 9.54
CA ILE A 240 42.29 8.49 10.61
C ILE A 240 43.63 9.23 10.78
N SER A 241 44.74 8.49 10.83
CA SER A 241 46.08 9.08 10.97
C SER A 241 46.44 9.96 9.79
N PHE A 242 46.11 9.55 8.57
CA PHE A 242 46.31 10.35 7.36
C PHE A 242 45.46 11.62 7.37
N GLY A 243 44.19 11.53 7.80
CA GLY A 243 43.31 12.67 8.01
C GLY A 243 43.89 13.67 9.02
N ALA A 244 44.35 13.18 10.17
CA ALA A 244 44.97 14.00 11.22
C ALA A 244 46.26 14.67 10.76
N LEU A 245 47.11 13.95 10.01
CA LEU A 245 48.36 14.50 9.45
C LEU A 245 48.08 15.60 8.41
N LYS A 246 47.11 15.36 7.52
CA LYS A 246 46.64 16.35 6.54
C LYS A 246 46.11 17.60 7.24
N GLN A 247 45.31 17.43 8.29
CA GLN A 247 44.77 18.55 9.07
C GLN A 247 45.89 19.31 9.79
N HIS A 248 46.84 18.61 10.41
CA HIS A 248 47.99 19.26 11.06
C HIS A 248 48.87 20.06 10.08
N LEU A 249 49.09 19.53 8.87
CA LEU A 249 49.84 20.23 7.81
C LEU A 249 49.11 21.48 7.29
N ILE A 250 47.78 21.47 7.25
CA ILE A 250 46.96 22.64 6.86
C ILE A 250 47.06 23.73 7.93
N TYR A 251 46.95 23.38 9.21
CA TYR A 251 46.98 24.35 10.32
C TYR A 251 48.36 24.92 10.64
N ARG A 252 49.45 24.35 10.12
CA ARG A 252 50.82 24.85 10.31
C ARG A 252 51.25 25.88 9.26
N LYS A 253 50.41 26.16 8.25
CA LYS A 253 50.65 27.14 7.17
C LYS A 253 49.87 28.47 7.36
N VAL A 254 49.33 28.71 8.55
CA VAL A 254 48.72 29.99 8.97
C VAL A 254 49.57 30.62 10.06
#